data_AF-A0A1Y5U6B3-F1
#
_entry.id   AF-A0A1Y5U6B3-F1
#
_cell.length_a   1.000
_cell.length_b   1.000
_cell.length_c   1.000
_cell.angle_alpha   90.00
_cell.angle_beta   90.00
_cell.angle_gamma   90.00
#
_symmetry.space_group_name_H-M   'P 1'
#
loop_
_entity.id
_entity.type
_entity.pdbx_description
1 polymer ?
#
loop_
_entity_poly.entity_id
_entity_poly.type
_entity_poly.pdbx_seq_one_letter_code
_entity_poly.pdbx_strand_id
1 'polypeptide(L)'
;MNGDHLYIVTYDIADQRRWRRVFRTMHGFGDWLQLSVFQCRLSGRRRAELETRLRHLIRNGEDHVLIVDVGPADKVHLAVESLGRTYEKSERQAIVI
;
A
#
# COMPACT_ATOMS: atom_id res chain seq x y z
N MET A 1 21.66 8.27 1.35
CA MET A 1 20.52 8.16 2.29
C MET A 1 19.28 7.96 1.44
N ASN A 2 18.66 6.78 1.48
CA ASN A 2 17.41 6.58 0.74
C ASN A 2 16.33 7.45 1.39
N GLY A 3 15.91 8.53 0.73
CA GLY A 3 14.78 9.37 1.13
C GLY A 3 13.44 8.66 0.92
N ASP A 4 13.36 7.39 1.31
CA ASP A 4 12.16 6.58 1.20
C ASP A 4 11.23 6.92 2.35
N HIS A 5 9.95 7.04 2.06
CA HIS A 5 8.91 7.28 3.04
C HIS A 5 8.04 6.04 3.19
N LEU A 6 7.47 5.91 4.39
CA LEU A 6 6.47 4.89 4.69
C LEU A 6 5.09 5.46 4.39
N TYR A 7 4.32 4.73 3.60
CA TYR A 7 2.97 5.10 3.20
C TYR A 7 1.97 4.04 3.65
N ILE A 8 0.81 4.48 4.14
CA ILE A 8 -0.38 3.64 4.19
C ILE A 8 -1.25 3.98 3.01
N VAL A 9 -1.57 2.97 2.20
CA VAL A 9 -2.44 3.09 1.04
C VAL A 9 -3.70 2.31 1.32
N THR A 10 -4.85 2.99 1.32
CA THR A 10 -6.15 2.37 1.45
C THR A 10 -6.96 2.55 0.19
N TYR A 11 -7.84 1.62 -0.12
CA TYR A 11 -8.72 1.74 -1.27
C TYR A 11 -10.12 1.23 -0.97
N ASP A 12 -11.10 1.92 -1.52
CA ASP A 12 -12.50 1.51 -1.60
C ASP A 12 -12.89 1.53 -3.08
N ILE A 13 -13.09 0.35 -3.67
CA ILE A 13 -13.25 0.17 -5.11
C ILE A 13 -14.58 -0.52 -5.36
N ALA A 14 -15.49 0.17 -6.06
CA ALA A 14 -16.88 -0.28 -6.21
C ALA A 14 -17.03 -1.51 -7.12
N ASP A 15 -16.17 -1.65 -8.14
CA ASP A 15 -16.21 -2.76 -9.09
C ASP A 15 -15.18 -3.84 -8.79
N GLN A 16 -15.61 -5.10 -8.79
CA GLN A 16 -14.77 -6.25 -8.45
C GLN A 16 -13.64 -6.50 -9.47
N ARG A 17 -13.80 -6.15 -10.75
CA ARG A 17 -12.75 -6.33 -11.76
C ARG A 17 -11.67 -5.26 -11.60
N ARG A 18 -12.04 -4.00 -11.35
CA ARG A 18 -11.11 -2.92 -10.99
C ARG A 18 -10.41 -3.23 -9.67
N TRP A 19 -11.13 -3.69 -8.66
CA TRP A 19 -10.57 -4.08 -7.35
C TRP A 19 -9.45 -5.12 -7.52
N ARG A 20 -9.67 -6.19 -8.29
CA ARG A 20 -8.63 -7.20 -8.57
C ARG A 20 -7.39 -6.61 -9.23
N ARG A 21 -7.55 -5.64 -10.13
CA ARG A 21 -6.42 -4.97 -10.80
C ARG A 21 -5.67 -4.05 -9.85
N VAL A 22 -6.38 -3.31 -9.00
CA VAL A 22 -5.79 -2.47 -7.95
C VAL A 22 -5.01 -3.33 -6.96
N PHE A 23 -5.63 -4.37 -6.41
CA PHE A 23 -5.00 -5.30 -5.48
C PHE A 23 -3.69 -5.88 -6.01
N ARG A 24 -3.70 -6.45 -7.24
CA ARG A 24 -2.48 -6.97 -7.87
C ARG A 24 -1.41 -5.91 -8.08
N THR A 25 -1.82 -4.69 -8.41
CA THR A 25 -0.89 -3.57 -8.58
C THR A 25 -0.23 -3.23 -7.25
N MET A 26 -1.02 -3.07 -6.18
CA MET A 26 -0.54 -2.76 -4.83
C MET A 26 0.46 -3.79 -4.29
N HIS A 27 0.25 -5.07 -4.61
CA HIS A 27 1.14 -6.16 -4.20
C HIS A 27 2.59 -6.02 -4.75
N GLY A 28 2.79 -5.24 -5.81
CA GLY A 28 4.12 -4.91 -6.34
C GLY A 28 4.79 -3.69 -5.69
N PHE A 29 4.07 -2.94 -4.84
CA PHE A 29 4.54 -1.70 -4.21
C PHE A 29 4.65 -1.76 -2.69
N GLY A 30 3.94 -2.68 -2.04
CA GLY A 30 3.96 -2.78 -0.58
C GLY A 30 3.46 -4.12 -0.08
N ASP A 31 3.37 -4.22 1.24
CA ASP A 31 2.92 -5.40 1.95
C ASP A 31 1.43 -5.26 2.27
N TRP A 32 0.69 -6.34 2.05
CA TRP A 32 -0.76 -6.39 2.25
C TRP A 32 -1.06 -6.56 3.74
N LEU A 33 -1.74 -5.58 4.35
CA LEU A 33 -2.06 -5.59 5.78
C LEU A 33 -3.48 -6.08 6.05
N GLN A 34 -4.44 -5.61 5.26
CA GLN A 34 -5.86 -5.99 5.34
C GLN A 34 -6.49 -5.87 3.96
N LEU A 35 -7.68 -6.43 3.75
CA LEU A 35 -8.40 -6.48 2.46
C LEU A 35 -8.24 -5.22 1.57
N SER A 36 -8.30 -4.04 2.19
CA SER A 36 -8.22 -2.74 1.54
C SER A 36 -7.10 -1.83 2.07
N VAL A 37 -6.07 -2.38 2.71
CA VAL A 37 -4.98 -1.63 3.35
C VAL A 37 -3.62 -2.24 2.99
N PHE A 38 -2.71 -1.40 2.49
CA PHE A 38 -1.33 -1.74 2.18
C PHE A 38 -0.36 -0.80 2.88
N GLN A 39 0.77 -1.34 3.33
CA GLN A 39 1.91 -0.57 3.80
C GLN A 39 3.00 -0.58 2.74
N CYS A 40 3.42 0.60 2.27
CA CYS A 40 4.40 0.72 1.20
C CYS A 40 5.60 1.53 1.67
N ARG A 41 6.82 1.00 1.48
CA ARG A 41 8.04 1.80 1.59
C ARG A 41 8.45 2.26 0.20
N LEU A 42 8.32 3.56 -0.08
CA LEU A 42 8.44 4.09 -1.43
C LEU A 42 9.44 5.25 -1.47
N SER A 43 10.32 5.23 -2.48
CA SER A 43 11.03 6.43 -2.91
C SER A 43 10.08 7.39 -3.63
N GLY A 44 10.46 8.67 -3.77
CA GLY A 44 9.65 9.65 -4.53
C GLY A 44 9.29 9.18 -5.95
N ARG A 45 10.24 8.54 -6.65
CA ARG A 45 9.98 7.96 -7.98
C ARG A 45 8.93 6.84 -7.93
N ARG A 46 9.06 5.90 -6.99
CA ARG A 46 8.10 4.79 -6.86
C ARG A 46 6.73 5.27 -6.39
N ARG A 47 6.68 6.32 -5.58
CA ARG A 47 5.44 6.96 -5.14
C ARG A 47 4.67 7.57 -6.32
N ALA A 48 5.37 8.31 -7.19
CA ALA A 48 4.80 8.86 -8.42
C ALA A 48 4.33 7.74 -9.37
N GLU A 49 5.14 6.70 -9.56
CA GLU A 49 4.78 5.56 -10.40
C GLU A 49 3.52 4.85 -9.90
N LEU A 50 3.42 4.62 -8.58
CA LEU A 50 2.22 4.05 -7.96
C LEU A 50 0.99 4.92 -8.24
N GLU A 51 1.11 6.23 -8.02
CA GLU A 51 0.01 7.16 -8.25
C GLU A 51 -0.46 7.13 -9.70
N THR A 52 0.47 7.20 -10.66
CA THR A 52 0.14 7.10 -12.08
C THR A 52 -0.61 5.81 -12.38
N ARG A 53 -0.12 4.66 -11.92
CA ARG A 53 -0.79 3.37 -12.16
C ARG A 53 -2.19 3.34 -11.56
N LEU A 54 -2.37 3.80 -10.32
CA LEU A 54 -3.67 3.82 -9.67
C LEU A 54 -4.65 4.74 -10.39
N ARG A 55 -4.23 5.93 -10.82
CA ARG A 55 -5.07 6.85 -11.61
C ARG A 55 -5.63 6.23 -12.90
N HIS A 56 -4.90 5.30 -13.52
CA HIS A 56 -5.38 4.59 -14.72
C HIS A 56 -6.30 3.40 -14.40
N LEU A 57 -6.29 2.91 -13.16
CA LEU A 57 -7.06 1.74 -12.73
C LEU A 57 -8.40 2.12 -12.11
N ILE A 58 -8.45 3.25 -11.40
CA ILE A 58 -9.62 3.69 -10.66
C ILE A 58 -10.56 4.52 -11.53
N ARG A 59 -11.85 4.52 -11.18
CA ARG A 59 -12.86 5.36 -11.79
C ARG A 59 -13.24 6.51 -10.86
N ASN A 60 -12.99 7.74 -11.32
CA ASN A 60 -13.37 8.95 -10.59
C ASN A 60 -14.88 8.95 -10.30
N GLY A 61 -15.25 9.29 -9.07
CA GLY A 61 -16.64 9.35 -8.60
C GLY A 61 -17.22 8.01 -8.13
N GLU A 62 -16.56 6.88 -8.39
CA GLU A 62 -16.98 5.56 -7.90
C GLU A 62 -15.97 4.93 -6.95
N ASP A 63 -14.68 5.16 -7.22
CA ASP A 63 -13.59 4.56 -6.48
C ASP A 63 -12.84 5.62 -5.68
N HIS A 64 -12.33 5.24 -4.51
CA HIS A 64 -11.57 6.12 -3.65
C HIS A 64 -10.28 5.46 -3.19
N VAL A 65 -9.18 6.19 -3.26
CA VAL A 65 -7.87 5.74 -2.79
C VAL A 65 -7.25 6.84 -1.94
N LEU A 66 -6.82 6.49 -0.74
CA LEU A 66 -6.04 7.37 0.11
C LEU A 66 -4.59 6.88 0.14
N ILE A 67 -3.64 7.80 -0.04
CA ILE A 67 -2.24 7.52 0.19
C ILE A 67 -1.74 8.48 1.28
N VAL A 68 -1.49 7.94 2.46
CA VAL A 68 -1.09 8.67 3.65
C VAL A 68 0.42 8.55 3.81
N ASP A 69 1.12 9.67 3.77
CA ASP A 69 2.55 9.72 4.12
C ASP A 69 2.69 9.70 5.63
N VAL A 70 3.31 8.64 6.16
CA VAL A 70 3.56 8.48 7.60
C VAL A 70 4.89 9.12 8.00
N GLY A 71 5.79 9.35 7.04
CA GLY A 71 7.09 9.97 7.23
C GLY A 71 8.27 9.10 6.78
N PRO A 72 9.51 9.52 7.11
CA PRO A 72 10.72 8.83 6.69
C PRO A 72 10.77 7.38 7.17
N ALA A 73 10.99 6.44 6.26
CA ALA A 73 10.83 5.01 6.51
C ALA A 73 11.86 4.44 7.51
N ASP A 74 12.95 5.15 7.77
CA ASP A 74 13.98 4.82 8.75
C ASP A 74 13.70 5.38 10.16
N LYS A 75 12.77 6.33 10.28
CA LYS A 75 12.44 7.02 11.54
C LYS A 75 11.07 6.67 12.09
N VAL A 76 10.23 6.02 11.29
CA VAL A 76 8.84 5.73 11.63
C VAL A 76 8.68 4.27 12.03
N HIS A 77 8.12 4.06 13.22
CA HIS A 77 7.58 2.77 13.64
C HIS A 77 6.05 2.87 13.66
N LEU A 78 5.37 2.07 12.85
CA LEU A 78 3.90 2.00 12.88
C LEU A 78 3.44 1.28 14.14
N ALA A 79 2.75 2.00 15.01
CA ALA A 79 1.97 1.41 16.09
C ALA A 79 0.67 0.86 15.50
N VAL A 80 0.53 -0.47 15.51
CA VAL A 80 -0.66 -1.15 14.99
C VAL A 80 -1.32 -1.88 16.15
N GLU A 81 -2.58 -1.57 16.39
CA GLU A 81 -3.46 -2.32 17.27
C GLU A 81 -4.47 -3.09 16.42
N SER A 82 -4.76 -4.33 16.79
CA SER A 82 -5.70 -5.18 16.07
C SER A 82 -6.74 -5.76 17.02
N LEU A 83 -7.99 -5.75 16.57
CA LEU A 83 -9.13 -6.30 17.29
C LEU A 83 -9.66 -7.52 16.52
N GLY A 84 -9.96 -8.60 17.24
CA GLY A 84 -10.56 -9.82 16.70
C GLY A 84 -9.58 -10.82 16.06
N ARG A 85 -8.65 -10.39 15.21
CA ARG A 85 -7.55 -11.22 14.70
C ARG A 85 -6.21 -10.64 15.11
N THR A 86 -5.19 -11.48 15.24
CA THR A 86 -3.83 -11.02 15.49
C THR A 86 -3.26 -10.34 14.26
N TYR A 87 -2.66 -9.17 14.43
CA TYR A 87 -1.85 -8.55 13.38
C TYR A 87 -0.47 -9.22 13.34
N GLU A 88 -0.22 -9.99 12.29
CA GLU A 88 1.10 -10.51 11.99
C GLU A 88 1.68 -9.70 10.83
N LYS A 89 2.75 -8.97 11.12
CA LYS A 89 3.51 -8.29 10.07
C LYS A 89 4.16 -9.36 9.19
N SER A 90 3.83 -9.38 7.90
CA SER A 90 4.49 -10.29 6.96
C SER A 90 5.98 -9.92 6.87
N GLU A 91 6.83 -10.66 7.56
CA GLU A 91 8.27 -10.56 7.38
C GLU A 91 8.60 -11.16 6.01
N ARG A 92 9.12 -10.34 5.11
CA ARG A 92 9.77 -10.87 3.90
C ARG A 92 11.03 -11.62 4.34
N GLN A 93 10.90 -12.92 4.57
CA GLN A 93 12.06 -13.79 4.49
C GLN A 93 12.46 -13.81 3.02
N ALA A 94 13.63 -13.25 2.71
CA ALA A 94 14.21 -13.39 1.39
C ALA A 94 14.42 -14.88 1.13
N ILE A 95 13.58 -15.46 0.27
CA ILE A 95 13.83 -16.81 -0.25
C ILE A 95 14.97 -16.63 -1.23
N VAL A 96 16.19 -16.95 -0.78
CA VAL A 96 17.33 -17.13 -1.68
C VAL A 96 17.08 -18.46 -2.40
N ILE A 97 16.81 -18.39 -3.70
CA ILE A 97 16.77 -19.54 -4.61
C ILE A 97 18.09 -19.56 -5.37
#